data_AF-G5K338-F1
#
_entry.id   AF-G5K338-F1
#
_cell.length_a   1.000
_cell.length_b   1.000
_cell.length_c   1.000
_cell.angle_alpha   90.00
_cell.angle_beta   90.00
_cell.angle_gamma   90.00
#
_symmetry.space_group_name_H-M   'P 1'
#
loop_
_entity.id
_entity.type
_entity.pdbx_description
1 polymer ?
#
loop_
_entity_poly.entity_id
_entity_poly.type
_entity_poly.pdbx_seq_one_letter_code
_entity_poly.pdbx_strand_id
1 'polypeptide(L)'
;MTQTVEDMRYQLEEWLAQGFTSPEDRANYQVLKEEYEDETFDYSFSKRELTGQLDLIITTRENDFPDLEEEQAKYYRKQLN
;
A
#
# COMPACT_ATOMS: atom_id res chain seq x y z
N MET A 1 13.70 -13.85 10.55
CA MET A 1 12.61 -13.30 11.39
C MET A 1 11.34 -13.41 10.56
N THR A 2 10.27 -14.01 11.08
CA THR A 2 9.00 -14.11 10.36
C THR A 2 8.33 -12.74 10.35
N GLN A 3 8.31 -12.10 9.18
CA GLN A 3 7.58 -10.85 8.97
C GLN A 3 6.08 -11.11 9.18
N THR A 4 5.41 -10.29 10.00
CA THR A 4 3.96 -10.42 10.25
C THR A 4 3.17 -9.66 9.20
N VAL A 5 1.90 -10.01 9.00
CA VAL A 5 1.02 -9.32 8.02
C VAL A 5 0.89 -7.82 8.34
N GLU A 6 0.94 -7.45 9.62
CA GLU A 6 0.95 -6.05 10.04
C GLU A 6 2.24 -5.33 9.66
N ASP A 7 3.40 -5.94 9.89
CA ASP A 7 4.69 -5.39 9.48
C ASP A 7 4.78 -5.21 7.97
N MET A 8 4.29 -6.19 7.20
CA MET A 8 4.17 -6.11 5.74
C MET A 8 3.26 -4.97 5.29
N ARG A 9 2.13 -4.74 5.98
CA ARG A 9 1.26 -3.59 5.71
C ARG A 9 1.98 -2.27 5.94
N TYR A 10 2.64 -2.11 7.09
CA TYR A 10 3.37 -0.88 7.39
C TYR A 10 4.46 -0.59 6.35
N GLN A 11 5.20 -1.62 5.94
CA GLN A 11 6.21 -1.48 4.90
C GLN A 11 5.62 -1.04 3.55
N LEU A 12 4.50 -1.63 3.14
CA LEU A 12 3.84 -1.25 1.89
C LEU A 12 3.28 0.16 1.96
N GLU A 13 2.71 0.58 3.10
CA GLU A 13 2.25 1.96 3.29
C GLU A 13 3.40 2.95 3.22
N GLU A 14 4.57 2.59 3.75
CA GLU A 14 5.78 3.41 3.64
C GLU A 14 6.28 3.52 2.19
N TRP A 15 6.22 2.43 1.41
CA TRP A 15 6.57 2.51 -0.02
C TRP A 15 5.54 3.28 -0.84
N LEU A 16 4.25 3.13 -0.54
CA LEU A 16 3.17 3.89 -1.16
C LEU A 16 3.34 5.38 -0.86
N ALA A 17 3.79 5.71 0.37
CA ALA A 17 4.15 7.06 0.75
C ALA A 17 5.36 7.63 -0.01
N GLN A 18 6.28 6.78 -0.49
CA GLN A 18 7.44 7.14 -1.29
C GLN A 18 7.11 7.31 -2.78
N GLY A 19 6.12 6.57 -3.29
CA GLY A 19 5.64 6.69 -4.67
C GLY A 19 4.83 7.96 -4.95
N PHE A 20 4.42 8.70 -3.91
CA PHE A 20 3.83 10.02 -4.10
C PHE A 20 4.89 11.02 -4.55
N THR A 21 4.71 11.57 -5.75
CA THR A 21 5.59 12.58 -6.33
C THR A 21 5.47 13.95 -5.67
N SER A 22 4.38 14.20 -4.93
CA SER A 22 4.15 15.43 -4.17
C SER A 22 3.82 15.16 -2.70
N PRO A 23 4.33 15.98 -1.76
CA PRO A 23 3.98 15.87 -0.34
C PRO A 23 2.48 16.15 -0.09
N GLU A 24 1.83 16.91 -0.96
CA GLU A 24 0.40 17.17 -0.94
C GLU A 24 -0.43 15.91 -1.24
N ASP A 25 -0.02 15.10 -2.22
CA ASP A 25 -0.69 13.81 -2.52
C ASP A 25 -0.57 12.84 -1.35
N ARG A 26 0.60 12.78 -0.71
CA ARG A 26 0.79 12.00 0.51
C ARG A 26 -0.12 12.47 1.64
N ALA A 27 -0.21 13.79 1.87
CA ALA A 27 -1.06 14.36 2.92
C ALA A 27 -2.55 14.09 2.64
N ASN A 28 -2.99 14.28 1.39
CA ASN A 28 -4.35 13.97 0.98
C ASN A 28 -4.69 12.49 1.17
N TYR A 29 -3.77 11.60 0.80
CA TYR A 29 -3.96 10.16 1.00
C TYR A 29 -4.11 9.81 2.49
N GLN A 30 -3.27 10.38 3.36
CA GLN A 30 -3.37 10.15 4.81
C GLN A 30 -4.70 10.63 5.38
N VAL A 31 -5.15 11.83 4.97
CA VAL A 31 -6.45 12.37 5.39
C VAL A 31 -7.59 11.49 4.87
N LEU A 32 -7.57 11.10 3.60
CA LEU A 32 -8.62 10.27 3.00
C LEU A 32 -8.73 8.91 3.70
N LYS A 33 -7.59 8.32 4.04
CA LYS A 33 -7.53 7.07 4.80
C LYS A 33 -8.10 7.24 6.20
N GLU A 34 -7.68 8.28 6.94
CA GLU A 34 -8.14 8.54 8.31
C GLU A 34 -9.65 8.78 8.34
N GLU A 35 -10.17 9.61 7.44
CA GLU A 35 -11.61 9.90 7.31
C GLU A 35 -12.41 8.62 6.98
N TYR A 36 -11.92 7.77 6.07
CA TYR A 36 -12.58 6.50 5.77
C TYR A 36 -12.58 5.57 6.99
N GLU A 37 -11.44 5.43 7.67
CA GLU A 37 -11.30 4.54 8.83
C GLU A 37 -12.15 5.02 10.01
N ASP A 38 -12.27 6.34 10.22
CA ASP A 38 -13.12 6.93 11.26
C ASP A 38 -14.62 6.78 10.93
N GLU A 39 -15.01 7.03 9.66
CA GLU A 39 -16.42 6.94 9.23
C GLU A 39 -16.94 5.49 9.24
N THR A 40 -16.13 4.56 8.75
CA THR A 40 -16.57 3.17 8.51
C THR A 40 -16.13 2.20 9.59
N PHE A 41 -15.18 2.58 10.44
CA PHE A 41 -14.45 1.67 11.33
C PHE A 41 -13.78 0.50 10.58
N ASP A 42 -13.59 0.61 9.26
CA ASP A 42 -13.08 -0.42 8.37
C ASP A 42 -11.62 -0.13 7.98
N TYR A 43 -10.69 -0.75 8.69
CA TYR A 43 -9.26 -0.69 8.37
C TYR A 43 -8.87 -1.50 7.12
N SER A 44 -9.86 -2.04 6.39
CA SER A 44 -9.67 -2.79 5.14
C SER A 44 -9.39 -1.88 3.95
N PHE A 45 -9.71 -0.58 4.04
CA PHE A 45 -9.38 0.41 3.01
C PHE A 45 -7.90 0.43 2.69
N SER A 46 -7.08 0.54 3.74
CA SER A 46 -5.63 0.40 3.65
C SER A 46 -5.23 -0.89 2.92
N LYS A 47 -5.85 -2.03 3.22
CA LYS A 47 -5.52 -3.30 2.56
C LYS A 47 -5.93 -3.32 1.08
N ARG A 48 -7.11 -2.81 0.74
CA ARG A 48 -7.61 -2.78 -0.64
C ARG A 48 -6.81 -1.83 -1.51
N GLU A 49 -6.47 -0.66 -0.98
CA GLU A 49 -5.63 0.31 -1.68
C GLU A 49 -4.24 -0.26 -1.93
N LEU A 50 -3.58 -0.80 -0.89
CA LEU A 50 -2.27 -1.46 -1.04
C LEU A 50 -2.34 -2.62 -2.05
N THR A 51 -3.41 -3.42 -2.00
CA THR A 51 -3.61 -4.53 -2.95
C THR A 51 -3.82 -4.01 -4.38
N GLY A 52 -4.58 -2.93 -4.57
CA GLY A 52 -4.80 -2.32 -5.88
C GLY A 52 -3.52 -1.74 -6.48
N GLN A 53 -2.72 -1.07 -5.66
CA GLN A 53 -1.41 -0.56 -6.09
C GLN A 53 -0.42 -1.68 -6.40
N LEU A 54 -0.41 -2.76 -5.61
CA LEU A 54 0.37 -3.97 -5.93
C LEU A 54 -0.07 -4.59 -7.27
N ASP A 55 -1.37 -4.64 -7.56
CA ASP A 55 -1.89 -5.14 -8.84
C ASP A 55 -1.41 -4.26 -10.01
N LEU A 56 -1.44 -2.93 -9.84
CA LEU A 56 -0.87 -2.01 -10.83
C LEU A 56 0.63 -2.26 -11.04
N ILE A 57 1.43 -2.37 -9.98
CA ILE A 57 2.88 -2.65 -10.07
C ILE A 57 3.15 -3.95 -10.82
N ILE A 58 2.45 -5.03 -10.48
CA ILE A 58 2.59 -6.35 -11.12
C ILE A 58 2.23 -6.27 -12.61
N THR A 59 1.23 -5.46 -12.96
CA THR A 59 0.67 -5.46 -14.32
C THR A 59 1.37 -4.47 -15.25
N THR A 60 1.74 -3.29 -14.77
CA THR A 60 2.32 -2.23 -15.60
C THR A 60 3.83 -2.11 -15.47
N ARG A 61 4.46 -2.59 -14.38
CA ARG A 61 5.88 -2.30 -14.04
C ARG A 61 6.22 -0.81 -14.06
N GLU A 62 5.21 0.06 -14.07
CA GLU A 62 5.33 1.49 -14.37
C GLU A 62 5.00 2.33 -13.12
N ASN A 63 5.29 1.80 -11.94
CA ASN A 63 5.01 2.53 -10.70
C ASN A 63 6.32 2.96 -10.04
N ASP A 64 6.30 4.18 -9.49
CA ASP A 64 7.37 4.84 -8.73
C ASP A 64 7.64 4.15 -7.36
N PHE A 65 7.30 2.86 -7.21
CA PHE A 65 7.63 2.09 -6.02
C PHE A 65 9.11 1.71 -6.06
N PRO A 66 9.95 2.27 -5.17
CA PRO A 66 11.37 1.96 -5.20
C PRO A 66 11.58 0.49 -4.79
N ASP A 67 12.25 -0.27 -5.67
CA ASP A 67 12.86 -1.56 -5.38
C ASP A 67 11.89 -2.73 -5.05
N LEU A 68 10.58 -2.59 -5.32
CA LEU A 68 9.64 -3.69 -5.09
C LEU A 68 9.60 -4.68 -6.27
N GLU A 69 10.27 -5.82 -6.12
CA GLU A 69 10.25 -6.89 -7.14
C GLU A 69 8.86 -7.50 -7.33
N GLU A 70 8.54 -7.92 -8.56
CA GLU A 70 7.24 -8.52 -8.91
C GLU A 70 6.91 -9.77 -8.06
N GLU A 71 7.91 -10.60 -7.75
CA GLU A 71 7.73 -11.79 -6.92
C GLU A 71 7.36 -11.41 -5.48
N GLN A 72 7.97 -10.35 -4.96
CA GLN A 72 7.73 -9.84 -3.63
C GLN A 72 6.36 -9.13 -3.54
N ALA A 73 5.97 -8.38 -4.57
CA ALA A 73 4.62 -7.83 -4.70
C ALA A 73 3.53 -8.93 -4.70
N LYS A 74 3.75 -10.04 -5.42
CA LYS A 74 2.85 -11.20 -5.43
C LYS A 74 2.77 -11.87 -4.06
N TYR A 75 3.89 -11.98 -3.36
CA TYR A 75 3.92 -12.52 -1.99
C TYR A 75 3.06 -11.66 -1.06
N TYR A 76 3.26 -10.35 -1.06
CA TYR A 76 2.50 -9.43 -0.22
C TYR A 76 1.01 -9.43 -0.54
N ARG A 77 0.63 -9.41 -1.83
CA ARG A 77 -0.76 -9.54 -2.26
C ARG A 77 -1.44 -10.77 -1.66
N LYS A 78 -0.76 -11.91 -1.66
CA LYS A 78 -1.29 -13.17 -1.10
C LYS A 78 -1.49 -13.12 0.41
N GLN A 79 -0.74 -12.28 1.13
CA GLN A 79 -0.88 -12.10 2.58
C GLN A 79 -1.96 -11.08 2.96
N LEU A 80 -2.28 -10.16 2.04
CA LEU A 80 -3.30 -9.11 2.24
C LEU A 80 -4.72 -9.56 1.87
N ASN A 81 -4.85 -10.65 1.13
CA ASN A 81 -6.09 -11.23 0.62
C ASN A 81 -6.56 -12.42 1.47
#